data_AF-A0A3B3VTM1-F1
#
_entry.id   AF-A0A3B3VTM1-F1
#
_cell.length_a   1.000
_cell.length_b   1.000
_cell.length_c   1.000
_cell.angle_alpha   90.00
_cell.angle_beta   90.00
_cell.angle_gamma   90.00
#
_symmetry.space_group_name_H-M   'P 1'
#
loop_
_entity.id
_entity.type
_entity.pdbx_description
1 polymer ?
#
loop_
_entity_poly.entity_id
_entity_poly.type
_entity_poly.pdbx_seq_one_letter_code
_entity_poly.pdbx_strand_id
1 'polypeptide(L)'
;MRLIFKQGSAASENHNQENMLTRLRGSLKHRAAANENLENLPPKQVANRTVLGALQNNHRSKVQNQRGVKQVTESSQPFFCKNEDVARINVERPPTKQPAFQIHVDEPDAAPTKEAEASKVKPTVEESPLTISNAVARLRQPLATIDIPSSMDVSFDSPMDMSVVDGDEKPVNVNEVPEYAAEIHTYLREMEVKTRPKAGYMKKQPDITNSMRAILVDWLVEVGEEYKLQNETLYLAVNYIDRFLSSMSVLRGKLQLVGTAAMLLASKFEEIYPPEVAEFVYITDDTYTKKQVLRMEHLVLKVLSFDLAAPTINQFLTQYFCHQAVTKQVESLAMYLGELSLVDSDPFLKYLPSQMAAAAYVLANNTVTGSSWPKSLVEMSGYTLEDLMPCIEDLHRTYVGAAQHAQQSVREKYKGSKYLEVSSISPPTKLMLN
;
A
#
# COMPACT_ATOMS: atom_id res chain seq x y z
N MET A 1 31.85 61.03 46.99
CA MET A 1 32.93 60.90 48.01
C MET A 1 32.99 59.43 48.45
N ARG A 2 34.01 59.02 49.22
CA ARG A 2 34.27 57.62 49.67
C ARG A 2 33.00 56.93 50.23
N LEU A 3 32.67 55.71 49.79
CA LEU A 3 33.19 54.40 50.25
C LEU A 3 32.88 54.10 51.73
N ILE A 4 32.04 53.07 51.97
CA ILE A 4 32.23 51.92 52.89
C ILE A 4 30.89 51.16 53.00
N PHE A 5 30.93 49.83 52.82
CA PHE A 5 29.93 48.90 53.37
C PHE A 5 30.66 47.70 53.97
N LYS A 6 30.12 47.07 55.01
CA LYS A 6 30.80 46.04 55.81
C LYS A 6 30.59 44.62 55.27
N GLN A 7 31.54 43.75 55.62
CA GLN A 7 31.55 42.31 55.33
C GLN A 7 30.43 41.55 56.05
N GLY A 8 30.01 40.41 55.49
CA GLY A 8 29.16 39.43 56.18
C GLY A 8 29.01 38.12 55.40
N SER A 9 29.60 37.04 55.93
CA SER A 9 29.44 35.62 55.53
C SER A 9 29.74 35.22 54.07
N ALA A 10 30.81 34.43 53.89
CA ALA A 10 31.09 33.66 52.67
C ALA A 10 31.83 32.36 53.03
N ALA A 11 31.08 31.36 53.52
CA ALA A 11 31.66 30.12 54.08
C ALA A 11 30.74 28.88 53.95
N SER A 12 30.07 28.71 52.80
CA SER A 12 29.16 27.56 52.58
C SER A 12 29.10 27.01 51.15
N GLU A 13 29.46 27.77 50.10
CA GLU A 13 29.18 27.37 48.71
C GLU A 13 30.34 26.60 48.02
N ASN A 14 31.59 26.78 48.48
CA ASN A 14 32.78 26.23 47.80
C ASN A 14 32.95 24.70 47.87
N HIS A 15 32.05 23.93 48.52
CA HIS A 15 32.20 22.48 48.65
C HIS A 15 31.37 21.65 47.65
N ASN A 16 30.45 22.27 46.90
CA ASN A 16 29.54 21.54 45.99
C ASN A 16 29.89 21.60 44.50
N GLN A 17 30.81 22.48 44.05
CA GLN A 17 31.20 22.54 42.63
C GLN A 17 32.35 21.58 42.27
N GLU A 18 33.23 21.24 43.21
CA GLU A 18 34.43 20.42 42.94
C GLU A 18 34.11 18.94 42.64
N ASN A 19 32.97 18.44 43.13
CA ASN A 19 32.52 17.04 42.92
C ASN A 19 31.87 16.76 41.55
N MET A 20 31.61 17.78 40.72
CA MET A 20 30.98 17.58 39.42
C MET A 20 32.00 17.32 38.29
N LEU A 21 33.16 17.98 38.35
CA LEU A 21 34.18 17.90 37.29
C LEU A 21 35.03 16.60 37.33
N THR A 22 35.06 15.90 38.46
CA THR A 22 35.79 14.63 38.61
C THR A 22 35.08 13.43 37.99
N ARG A 23 33.76 13.49 37.75
CA ARG A 23 33.00 12.38 37.13
C ARG A 23 33.03 12.37 35.59
N LEU A 24 33.49 13.44 34.95
CA LEU A 24 33.60 13.58 33.48
C LEU A 24 35.00 13.25 32.92
N ARG A 25 35.86 12.58 33.70
CA ARG A 25 37.21 12.15 33.27
C ARG A 25 37.44 10.63 33.31
N GLY A 26 36.37 9.83 33.41
CA GLY A 26 36.44 8.38 33.30
C GLY A 26 36.16 7.89 31.87
N SER A 27 37.06 7.04 31.34
CA SER A 27 36.90 6.31 30.05
C SER A 27 37.15 7.08 28.73
N LEU A 28 38.29 7.77 28.62
CA LEU A 28 38.91 8.10 27.33
C LEU A 28 40.44 7.89 27.36
N LYS A 29 40.90 6.65 27.11
CA LYS A 29 42.24 6.30 26.57
C LYS A 29 42.42 4.78 26.45
N HIS A 30 42.23 4.24 25.23
CA HIS A 30 43.13 3.25 24.60
C HIS A 30 42.57 2.77 23.24
N ARG A 31 43.02 3.40 22.14
CA ARG A 31 43.75 2.73 21.05
C ARG A 31 44.35 3.81 20.13
N ALA A 32 45.58 3.60 19.66
CA ALA A 32 46.20 4.46 18.65
C ALA A 32 45.86 3.95 17.24
N ALA A 33 46.13 4.78 16.23
CA ALA A 33 45.72 4.58 14.85
C ALA A 33 46.24 3.28 14.20
N ALA A 34 45.41 2.71 13.34
CA ALA A 34 45.79 1.98 12.15
C ALA A 34 44.81 2.38 11.04
N ASN A 35 45.30 2.89 9.91
CA ASN A 35 44.49 3.11 8.72
C ASN A 35 44.43 1.80 7.94
N GLU A 36 43.22 1.34 7.62
CA GLU A 36 43.00 0.33 6.58
C GLU A 36 41.60 0.53 5.97
N ASN A 37 41.45 0.20 4.68
CA ASN A 37 40.29 0.60 3.89
C ASN A 37 39.03 -0.20 4.24
N LEU A 38 37.88 0.47 4.33
CA LEU A 38 36.55 -0.14 4.51
C LEU A 38 35.51 0.42 3.54
N GLU A 39 35.85 0.47 2.25
CA GLU A 39 34.84 0.29 1.21
C GLU A 39 34.45 -1.21 1.15
N ASN A 40 33.20 -1.51 0.83
CA ASN A 40 32.58 -2.85 0.87
C ASN A 40 32.35 -3.42 2.29
N LEU A 41 31.35 -2.87 2.98
CA LEU A 41 30.54 -3.64 3.93
C LEU A 41 29.31 -4.19 3.19
N PRO A 42 28.95 -5.48 3.35
CA PRO A 42 27.73 -6.02 2.77
C PRO A 42 26.48 -5.41 3.46
N PRO A 43 25.31 -5.38 2.78
CA PRO A 43 24.06 -4.93 3.39
C PRO A 43 23.72 -5.76 4.64
N LYS A 44 23.09 -5.11 5.62
CA LYS A 44 22.66 -5.76 6.87
C LYS A 44 21.66 -6.88 6.56
N GLN A 45 21.77 -7.99 7.29
CA GLN A 45 20.81 -9.08 7.20
C GLN A 45 19.42 -8.61 7.65
N VAL A 46 18.49 -8.57 6.70
CA VAL A 46 17.06 -8.33 6.94
C VAL A 46 16.46 -9.53 7.67
N ALA A 47 15.40 -9.33 8.45
CA ALA A 47 14.69 -10.43 9.11
C ALA A 47 13.74 -11.12 8.11
N ASN A 48 14.21 -12.18 7.43
CA ASN A 48 13.43 -12.94 6.45
C ASN A 48 12.06 -13.38 7.02
N ARG A 49 10.97 -12.85 6.45
CA ARG A 49 9.61 -13.22 6.85
C ARG A 49 8.67 -13.27 5.63
N THR A 50 8.40 -14.47 5.15
CA THR A 50 7.34 -14.69 4.16
C THR A 50 5.96 -14.45 4.77
N VAL A 51 5.20 -13.55 4.13
CA VAL A 51 3.87 -13.04 4.52
C VAL A 51 2.88 -14.16 4.86
N LEU A 52 2.91 -15.22 4.06
CA LEU A 52 2.07 -16.41 4.21
C LEU A 52 2.98 -17.63 4.19
N GLY A 53 3.68 -17.87 5.30
CA GLY A 53 4.64 -18.96 5.47
C GLY A 53 4.15 -20.29 4.89
N ALA A 54 5.03 -20.96 4.14
CA ALA A 54 4.68 -21.93 3.11
C ALA A 54 3.63 -22.98 3.54
N LEU A 55 2.40 -22.82 3.03
CA LEU A 55 1.29 -23.74 3.26
C LEU A 55 1.53 -25.09 2.58
N GLN A 56 2.13 -26.03 3.32
CA GLN A 56 2.34 -27.40 2.86
C GLN A 56 1.00 -28.10 2.59
N ASN A 57 0.87 -28.68 1.40
CA ASN A 57 -0.30 -29.44 0.96
C ASN A 57 -0.43 -30.77 1.71
N ASN A 58 -1.00 -30.75 2.92
CA ASN A 58 -1.29 -31.98 3.65
C ASN A 58 -2.48 -32.73 3.01
N HIS A 59 -2.17 -33.74 2.20
CA HIS A 59 -3.14 -34.64 1.60
C HIS A 59 -3.90 -35.49 2.64
N ARG A 60 -5.16 -35.11 2.88
CA ARG A 60 -6.31 -36.03 3.05
C ARG A 60 -6.03 -37.33 3.82
N SER A 61 -5.67 -37.22 5.11
CA SER A 61 -5.67 -38.35 6.04
C SER A 61 -7.06 -38.98 6.13
N LYS A 62 -7.12 -40.31 6.11
CA LYS A 62 -8.38 -41.08 6.14
C LYS A 62 -8.99 -41.04 7.55
N VAL A 63 -10.28 -40.69 7.66
CA VAL A 63 -11.09 -41.01 8.84
C VAL A 63 -11.89 -42.28 8.54
N GLN A 64 -11.92 -43.20 9.51
CA GLN A 64 -12.38 -44.58 9.34
C GLN A 64 -13.79 -44.75 9.90
N ASN A 65 -14.66 -45.48 9.18
CA ASN A 65 -16.03 -45.76 9.62
C ASN A 65 -16.04 -46.56 10.93
N GLN A 66 -16.88 -46.14 11.89
CA GLN A 66 -17.55 -47.05 12.84
C GLN A 66 -19.04 -46.72 12.91
N ARG A 67 -19.87 -47.72 13.25
CA ARG A 67 -21.34 -47.66 13.20
C ARG A 67 -21.93 -47.43 14.59
N GLY A 68 -22.92 -46.54 14.68
CA GLY A 68 -23.91 -46.47 15.77
C GLY A 68 -25.31 -46.80 15.24
N VAL A 69 -26.23 -47.26 16.10
CA VAL A 69 -27.52 -47.85 15.70
C VAL A 69 -28.70 -46.91 15.96
N LYS A 70 -29.77 -47.08 15.16
CA LYS A 70 -31.06 -46.36 15.21
C LYS A 70 -31.70 -46.33 16.61
N GLN A 71 -32.47 -45.29 16.86
CA GLN A 71 -33.85 -45.44 17.35
C GLN A 71 -34.77 -44.38 16.72
N VAL A 72 -36.08 -44.62 16.75
CA VAL A 72 -37.13 -43.81 16.09
C VAL A 72 -38.38 -43.80 16.99
N THR A 73 -38.96 -42.62 17.21
CA THR A 73 -40.36 -42.43 17.62
C THR A 73 -40.85 -41.04 17.22
N GLU A 74 -42.18 -40.88 17.11
CA GLU A 74 -42.86 -39.74 16.48
C GLU A 74 -43.40 -38.72 17.51
N SER A 75 -43.79 -37.51 17.08
CA SER A 75 -45.16 -37.00 17.30
C SER A 75 -45.43 -35.56 16.75
N SER A 76 -46.65 -35.40 16.23
CA SER A 76 -47.49 -34.17 16.14
C SER A 76 -47.02 -32.87 15.43
N GLN A 77 -47.71 -32.59 14.32
CA GLN A 77 -48.04 -31.28 13.70
C GLN A 77 -49.18 -30.55 14.49
N PRO A 78 -49.46 -29.22 14.32
CA PRO A 78 -50.04 -28.59 13.10
C PRO A 78 -49.34 -27.29 12.63
N PHE A 79 -49.38 -26.79 11.37
CA PHE A 79 -50.37 -26.69 10.26
C PHE A 79 -51.27 -25.44 10.25
N PHE A 80 -50.94 -24.44 9.40
CA PHE A 80 -51.80 -23.48 8.64
C PHE A 80 -50.85 -22.47 7.93
N CYS A 81 -50.76 -22.20 6.62
CA CYS A 81 -51.44 -22.57 5.35
C CYS A 81 -52.32 -21.46 4.70
N LYS A 82 -52.34 -21.44 3.34
CA LYS A 82 -53.05 -20.57 2.36
C LYS A 82 -52.33 -19.26 1.94
N ASN A 83 -52.32 -18.81 0.67
CA ASN A 83 -52.70 -19.33 -0.68
C ASN A 83 -51.77 -18.62 -1.73
N GLU A 84 -51.41 -19.16 -2.91
CA GLU A 84 -52.14 -19.13 -4.23
C GLU A 84 -52.73 -17.73 -4.56
N ASP A 85 -52.48 -17.06 -5.71
CA ASP A 85 -52.38 -17.45 -7.14
C ASP A 85 -51.62 -16.36 -7.97
N VAL A 86 -51.16 -16.46 -9.25
CA VAL A 86 -50.83 -17.59 -10.17
C VAL A 86 -49.96 -17.11 -11.38
N ALA A 87 -49.33 -18.05 -12.11
CA ALA A 87 -48.76 -18.03 -13.48
C ALA A 87 -48.19 -16.74 -14.15
N ARG A 88 -46.93 -16.84 -14.62
CA ARG A 88 -46.61 -16.94 -16.08
C ARG A 88 -45.24 -17.59 -16.30
N ILE A 89 -45.17 -18.53 -17.25
CA ILE A 89 -43.93 -19.21 -17.66
C ILE A 89 -43.32 -18.46 -18.83
N ASN A 90 -42.00 -18.23 -18.78
CA ASN A 90 -41.19 -17.94 -19.96
C ASN A 90 -39.95 -18.84 -19.93
N VAL A 91 -39.59 -19.44 -21.06
CA VAL A 91 -38.52 -20.44 -21.14
C VAL A 91 -37.24 -19.80 -21.66
N GLU A 92 -36.24 -19.66 -20.80
CA GLU A 92 -34.88 -19.27 -21.20
C GLU A 92 -33.82 -20.30 -20.79
N ARG A 93 -32.67 -20.21 -21.44
CA ARG A 93 -31.65 -21.27 -21.53
C ARG A 93 -30.77 -21.36 -20.27
N PRO A 94 -30.18 -22.53 -19.98
CA PRO A 94 -29.23 -22.67 -18.88
C PRO A 94 -28.00 -21.75 -19.10
N PRO A 95 -27.45 -21.14 -18.04
CA PRO A 95 -26.30 -20.26 -18.17
C PRO A 95 -25.07 -21.03 -18.64
N THR A 96 -24.46 -20.56 -19.72
CA THR A 96 -23.17 -21.08 -20.22
C THR A 96 -22.09 -20.91 -19.16
N LYS A 97 -21.48 -22.02 -18.74
CA LYS A 97 -20.32 -22.01 -17.84
C LYS A 97 -19.21 -21.15 -18.45
N GLN A 98 -18.80 -20.10 -17.74
CA GLN A 98 -17.57 -19.39 -18.09
C GLN A 98 -16.38 -20.35 -17.87
N PRO A 99 -15.40 -20.42 -18.81
CA PRO A 99 -14.26 -21.29 -18.66
C PRO A 99 -13.35 -20.79 -17.54
N ALA A 100 -13.11 -21.63 -16.53
CA ALA A 100 -12.06 -21.37 -15.56
C ALA A 100 -10.69 -21.53 -16.24
N PHE A 101 -10.00 -20.42 -16.49
CA PHE A 101 -8.64 -20.44 -17.02
C PHE A 101 -7.69 -20.98 -15.95
N GLN A 102 -7.40 -22.28 -15.99
CA GLN A 102 -6.23 -22.82 -15.33
C GLN A 102 -4.98 -22.21 -15.99
N ILE A 103 -4.12 -21.62 -15.17
CA ILE A 103 -2.78 -21.20 -15.60
C ILE A 103 -1.98 -22.48 -15.80
N HIS A 104 -1.91 -22.96 -17.04
CA HIS A 104 -0.97 -23.99 -17.42
C HIS A 104 0.44 -23.40 -17.31
N VAL A 105 1.37 -24.18 -16.74
CA VAL A 105 2.75 -23.78 -16.53
C VAL A 105 3.62 -24.75 -17.29
N ASP A 106 4.43 -24.20 -18.19
CA ASP A 106 5.40 -24.97 -18.98
C ASP A 106 6.37 -25.71 -18.04
N GLU A 107 6.54 -27.01 -18.22
CA GLU A 107 7.46 -27.86 -17.45
C GLU A 107 8.92 -27.49 -17.81
N PRO A 108 9.87 -27.43 -16.85
CA PRO A 108 11.19 -26.88 -17.12
C PRO A 108 12.05 -27.76 -18.03
N ASP A 109 12.69 -27.15 -19.03
CA ASP A 109 13.62 -27.80 -19.95
C ASP A 109 14.75 -28.55 -19.23
N ALA A 110 14.91 -29.83 -19.55
CA ALA A 110 16.07 -30.62 -19.14
C ALA A 110 17.22 -30.47 -20.15
N ALA A 111 18.44 -30.25 -19.66
CA ALA A 111 19.63 -30.08 -20.49
C ALA A 111 19.99 -31.37 -21.28
N PRO A 112 20.62 -31.25 -22.46
CA PRO A 112 20.66 -32.35 -23.44
C PRO A 112 21.73 -33.40 -23.17
N THR A 113 21.35 -34.67 -23.23
CA THR A 113 22.27 -35.80 -23.39
C THR A 113 22.54 -36.04 -24.88
N LYS A 114 23.80 -36.26 -25.27
CA LYS A 114 24.19 -36.57 -26.65
C LYS A 114 24.08 -38.06 -26.93
N GLU A 115 23.42 -38.46 -28.01
CA GLU A 115 23.79 -39.67 -28.77
C GLU A 115 23.36 -39.55 -30.25
N ALA A 116 23.71 -40.54 -31.07
CA ALA A 116 24.07 -40.32 -32.48
C ALA A 116 22.94 -40.46 -33.53
N GLU A 117 23.28 -40.06 -34.76
CA GLU A 117 22.41 -40.05 -35.94
C GLU A 117 21.98 -41.46 -36.42
N ALA A 118 20.75 -41.60 -36.92
CA ALA A 118 20.51 -41.75 -38.38
C ALA A 118 19.11 -42.30 -38.73
N SER A 119 18.26 -41.50 -39.39
CA SER A 119 17.31 -41.98 -40.41
C SER A 119 16.71 -40.82 -41.21
N LYS A 120 16.60 -40.97 -42.55
CA LYS A 120 16.02 -39.96 -43.45
C LYS A 120 14.61 -40.38 -43.87
N VAL A 121 13.60 -39.55 -43.56
CA VAL A 121 12.26 -39.63 -44.18
C VAL A 121 11.75 -38.20 -44.44
N LYS A 122 11.16 -37.96 -45.62
CA LYS A 122 10.32 -36.77 -45.92
C LYS A 122 8.84 -37.22 -45.91
N PRO A 123 7.92 -36.38 -45.41
CA PRO A 123 7.21 -35.41 -46.25
C PRO A 123 7.34 -33.97 -45.69
N THR A 124 7.41 -32.91 -46.51
CA THR A 124 6.33 -32.32 -47.33
C THR A 124 5.18 -31.76 -46.49
N VAL A 125 5.23 -30.44 -46.24
CA VAL A 125 4.15 -29.61 -45.69
C VAL A 125 4.09 -28.34 -46.54
N GLU A 126 2.88 -27.82 -46.79
CA GLU A 126 2.65 -26.62 -47.58
C GLU A 126 2.68 -25.36 -46.68
N GLU A 127 3.59 -24.44 -46.94
CA GLU A 127 3.54 -23.10 -46.32
C GLU A 127 2.80 -22.12 -47.23
N SER A 128 1.63 -21.66 -46.77
CA SER A 128 0.94 -20.50 -47.36
C SER A 128 1.35 -19.22 -46.61
N PRO A 129 1.97 -18.23 -47.27
CA PRO A 129 2.51 -17.05 -46.59
C PRO A 129 1.41 -16.06 -46.20
N LEU A 130 1.16 -15.90 -44.90
CA LEU A 130 0.31 -14.81 -44.40
C LEU A 130 1.10 -13.49 -44.41
N THR A 131 0.72 -12.61 -45.33
CA THR A 131 1.35 -11.31 -45.58
C THR A 131 1.23 -10.37 -44.38
N ILE A 132 2.37 -9.90 -43.88
CA ILE A 132 2.41 -8.78 -42.94
C ILE A 132 2.04 -7.50 -43.69
N SER A 133 1.06 -6.74 -43.17
CA SER A 133 0.63 -5.48 -43.78
C SER A 133 1.66 -4.36 -43.53
N ASN A 134 2.29 -3.86 -44.59
CA ASN A 134 3.32 -2.82 -44.56
C ASN A 134 2.76 -1.41 -44.30
N ALA A 135 2.01 -1.24 -43.21
CA ALA A 135 1.33 0.01 -42.86
C ALA A 135 1.99 0.83 -41.74
N VAL A 136 2.91 0.25 -40.95
CA VAL A 136 3.49 0.88 -39.75
C VAL A 136 5.00 1.16 -39.89
N ALA A 137 5.63 0.72 -40.98
CA ALA A 137 7.05 0.92 -41.26
C ALA A 137 7.37 2.32 -41.85
N ARG A 138 6.94 3.41 -41.19
CA ARG A 138 7.49 4.74 -41.49
C ARG A 138 8.87 4.87 -40.85
N LEU A 139 9.91 4.87 -41.68
CA LEU A 139 11.29 5.06 -41.22
C LEU A 139 11.41 6.38 -40.44
N ARG A 140 11.86 6.31 -39.19
CA ARG A 140 12.57 7.43 -38.57
C ARG A 140 13.97 7.43 -39.16
N GLN A 141 14.35 8.50 -39.87
CA GLN A 141 15.76 8.72 -40.19
C GLN A 141 16.53 8.99 -38.89
N PRO A 142 17.78 8.52 -38.73
CA PRO A 142 18.64 8.99 -37.65
C PRO A 142 18.90 10.49 -37.81
N LEU A 143 19.03 11.22 -36.71
CA LEU A 143 19.49 12.61 -36.78
C LEU A 143 20.92 12.65 -37.34
N ALA A 144 21.20 13.64 -38.18
CA ALA A 144 22.55 13.86 -38.70
C ALA A 144 23.50 14.27 -37.56
N THR A 145 24.71 13.74 -37.58
CA THR A 145 25.82 14.24 -36.76
C THR A 145 26.11 15.69 -37.11
N ILE A 146 26.31 16.53 -36.09
CA ILE A 146 26.76 17.91 -36.28
C ILE A 146 28.29 17.89 -36.21
N ASP A 147 28.95 18.19 -37.34
CA ASP A 147 30.41 18.32 -37.39
C ASP A 147 30.83 19.61 -36.66
N ILE A 148 31.52 19.47 -35.53
CA ILE A 148 32.09 20.59 -34.77
C ILE A 148 33.51 20.88 -35.30
N PRO A 149 33.85 22.12 -35.70
CA PRO A 149 35.19 22.45 -36.21
C PRO A 149 36.31 22.17 -35.19
N SER A 150 37.30 21.37 -35.60
CA SER A 150 38.45 20.97 -34.77
C SER A 150 39.50 22.09 -34.62
N SER A 151 39.12 23.26 -34.09
CA SER A 151 40.05 24.35 -33.77
C SER A 151 39.50 25.38 -32.78
N MET A 152 39.36 25.02 -31.50
CA MET A 152 39.31 25.99 -30.39
C MET A 152 39.83 25.38 -29.09
N ASP A 153 40.38 26.24 -28.25
CA ASP A 153 41.22 25.88 -27.09
C ASP A 153 40.38 25.44 -25.88
N VAL A 154 40.79 24.36 -25.20
CA VAL A 154 40.06 23.74 -24.08
C VAL A 154 40.56 24.21 -22.72
N SER A 155 40.66 25.53 -22.55
CA SER A 155 40.87 26.17 -21.26
C SER A 155 39.51 26.50 -20.60
N PHE A 156 38.83 25.46 -20.11
CA PHE A 156 37.61 25.62 -19.31
C PHE A 156 37.99 25.98 -17.87
N ASP A 157 38.28 27.25 -17.64
CA ASP A 157 38.41 27.81 -16.29
C ASP A 157 37.05 27.75 -15.59
N SER A 158 37.01 27.28 -14.35
CA SER A 158 35.79 26.75 -13.73
C SER A 158 35.40 27.47 -12.42
N PRO A 159 34.54 28.50 -12.49
CA PRO A 159 33.92 29.11 -11.33
C PRO A 159 32.38 28.92 -11.32
N MET A 160 31.91 27.73 -10.95
CA MET A 160 30.59 27.61 -10.31
C MET A 160 30.77 27.07 -8.89
N ASP A 161 30.87 28.01 -7.97
CA ASP A 161 30.71 27.79 -6.54
C ASP A 161 29.26 27.33 -6.28
N MET A 162 29.07 26.00 -6.26
CA MET A 162 27.86 25.35 -5.76
C MET A 162 27.76 25.52 -4.24
N SER A 163 27.59 26.78 -3.82
CA SER A 163 27.10 27.13 -2.51
C SER A 163 25.71 26.53 -2.36
N VAL A 164 25.64 25.40 -1.63
CA VAL A 164 24.39 24.69 -1.36
C VAL A 164 23.51 25.62 -0.54
N VAL A 165 22.55 26.25 -1.21
CA VAL A 165 21.42 26.91 -0.55
C VAL A 165 20.58 25.78 0.02
N ASP A 166 20.81 25.49 1.30
CA ASP A 166 20.11 24.48 2.09
C ASP A 166 18.69 24.96 2.41
N GLY A 167 17.89 25.10 1.36
CA GLY A 167 16.48 25.47 1.39
C GLY A 167 15.64 24.24 1.09
N ASP A 168 14.70 23.94 1.98
CA ASP A 168 13.60 23.03 1.68
C ASP A 168 12.77 23.60 0.51
N GLU A 169 13.12 23.26 -0.73
CA GLU A 169 12.21 23.35 -1.88
C GLU A 169 11.07 22.35 -1.68
N LYS A 170 10.15 22.73 -0.79
CA LYS A 170 8.92 22.01 -0.48
C LYS A 170 8.21 21.72 -1.81
N PRO A 171 8.03 20.45 -2.21
CA PRO A 171 7.54 20.11 -3.54
C PRO A 171 6.16 20.73 -3.75
N VAL A 172 5.96 21.35 -4.92
CA VAL A 172 4.73 22.07 -5.26
C VAL A 172 3.56 21.10 -5.24
N ASN A 173 2.80 21.13 -4.15
CA ASN A 173 1.62 20.30 -3.95
C ASN A 173 0.54 20.73 -4.93
N VAL A 174 0.12 19.82 -5.82
CA VAL A 174 -0.88 20.11 -6.87
C VAL A 174 -2.21 20.60 -6.28
N ASN A 175 -2.53 20.22 -5.03
CA ASN A 175 -3.72 20.68 -4.31
C ASN A 175 -3.60 22.10 -3.71
N GLU A 176 -2.41 22.72 -3.74
CA GLU A 176 -2.21 24.13 -3.33
C GLU A 176 -2.52 25.12 -4.47
N VAL A 177 -2.91 24.65 -5.67
CA VAL A 177 -3.34 25.49 -6.81
C VAL A 177 -4.86 25.69 -6.81
N PRO A 178 -5.39 26.88 -6.45
CA PRO A 178 -6.82 27.06 -6.23
C PRO A 178 -7.66 27.12 -7.51
N GLU A 179 -7.05 27.44 -8.66
CA GLU A 179 -7.74 27.66 -9.94
C GLU A 179 -8.52 26.42 -10.42
N TYR A 180 -7.93 25.23 -10.28
CA TYR A 180 -8.52 23.96 -10.73
C TYR A 180 -9.07 23.11 -9.59
N ALA A 181 -8.90 23.52 -8.32
CA ALA A 181 -9.17 22.67 -7.15
C ALA A 181 -10.62 22.14 -7.10
N ALA A 182 -11.61 22.97 -7.49
CA ALA A 182 -13.01 22.56 -7.54
C ALA A 182 -13.30 21.55 -8.67
N GLU A 183 -12.67 21.72 -9.84
CA GLU A 183 -12.81 20.81 -10.98
C GLU A 183 -12.13 19.46 -10.69
N ILE A 184 -10.92 19.49 -10.12
CA ILE A 184 -10.17 18.31 -9.70
C ILE A 184 -10.97 17.54 -8.63
N HIS A 185 -11.43 18.18 -7.56
CA HIS A 185 -12.27 17.51 -6.56
C HIS A 185 -13.52 16.89 -7.21
N THR A 186 -14.22 17.61 -8.09
CA THR A 186 -15.41 17.09 -8.78
C THR A 186 -15.07 15.86 -9.64
N TYR A 187 -13.97 15.88 -10.38
CA TYR A 187 -13.50 14.74 -11.17
C TYR A 187 -13.12 13.54 -10.30
N LEU A 188 -12.37 13.75 -9.19
CA LEU A 188 -12.04 12.67 -8.26
C LEU A 188 -13.29 12.04 -7.63
N ARG A 189 -14.33 12.83 -7.33
CA ARG A 189 -15.62 12.34 -6.82
C ARG A 189 -16.43 11.56 -7.85
N GLU A 190 -16.26 11.83 -9.15
CA GLU A 190 -16.81 10.97 -10.21
C GLU A 190 -16.00 9.68 -10.38
N MET A 191 -14.67 9.79 -10.35
CA MET A 191 -13.76 8.67 -10.58
C MET A 191 -13.73 7.65 -9.43
N GLU A 192 -13.87 8.07 -8.18
CA GLU A 192 -13.86 7.16 -7.02
C GLU A 192 -15.01 6.14 -7.06
N VAL A 193 -16.11 6.47 -7.75
CA VAL A 193 -17.25 5.58 -7.99
C VAL A 193 -16.95 4.61 -9.13
N LYS A 194 -16.25 5.04 -10.18
CA LYS A 194 -15.85 4.21 -11.33
C LYS A 194 -14.75 3.21 -10.96
N THR A 195 -13.74 3.62 -10.19
CA THR A 195 -12.61 2.78 -9.77
C THR A 195 -12.87 2.03 -8.46
N ARG A 196 -14.15 1.85 -8.09
CA ARG A 196 -14.54 1.24 -6.82
C ARG A 196 -14.46 -0.30 -6.84
N PRO A 197 -13.81 -0.95 -5.85
CA PRO A 197 -13.93 -2.39 -5.66
C PRO A 197 -15.36 -2.85 -5.35
N LYS A 198 -15.70 -4.10 -5.71
CA LYS A 198 -17.00 -4.70 -5.40
C LYS A 198 -16.98 -5.15 -3.94
N ALA A 199 -17.51 -4.36 -3.02
CA ALA A 199 -17.40 -4.60 -1.56
C ALA A 199 -17.69 -6.03 -1.07
N GLY A 200 -18.57 -6.77 -1.75
CA GLY A 200 -18.85 -8.19 -1.45
C GLY A 200 -17.89 -9.22 -2.06
N TYR A 201 -16.77 -8.84 -2.68
CA TYR A 201 -15.98 -9.76 -3.53
C TYR A 201 -15.40 -10.95 -2.77
N MET A 202 -15.00 -10.80 -1.51
CA MET A 202 -14.40 -11.90 -0.75
C MET A 202 -15.37 -13.08 -0.58
N LYS A 203 -16.69 -12.83 -0.59
CA LYS A 203 -17.74 -13.87 -0.56
C LYS A 203 -17.79 -14.71 -1.85
N LYS A 204 -17.03 -14.33 -2.90
CA LYS A 204 -16.85 -15.06 -4.16
C LYS A 204 -15.45 -15.67 -4.30
N GLN A 205 -14.54 -15.42 -3.34
CA GLN A 205 -13.20 -16.01 -3.35
C GLN A 205 -13.26 -17.41 -2.70
N PRO A 206 -12.77 -18.47 -3.37
CA PRO A 206 -12.91 -19.84 -2.87
C PRO A 206 -11.84 -20.25 -1.86
N ASP A 207 -10.73 -19.51 -1.77
CA ASP A 207 -9.51 -19.95 -1.07
C ASP A 207 -8.80 -18.85 -0.24
N ILE A 208 -9.26 -17.59 -0.31
CA ILE A 208 -8.72 -16.46 0.46
C ILE A 208 -9.81 -15.78 1.29
N THR A 209 -9.40 -15.05 2.34
CA THR A 209 -10.30 -14.42 3.32
C THR A 209 -9.89 -12.99 3.65
N ASN A 210 -10.77 -12.21 4.30
CA ASN A 210 -10.44 -10.87 4.80
C ASN A 210 -9.17 -10.86 5.67
N SER A 211 -8.96 -11.89 6.51
CA SER A 211 -7.75 -12.01 7.33
C SER A 211 -6.49 -12.23 6.49
N MET A 212 -6.55 -13.02 5.42
CA MET A 212 -5.40 -13.17 4.50
C MET A 212 -5.09 -11.87 3.74
N ARG A 213 -6.12 -11.07 3.43
CA ARG A 213 -5.95 -9.72 2.86
C ARG A 213 -5.34 -8.76 3.89
N ALA A 214 -5.81 -8.75 5.14
CA ALA A 214 -5.26 -7.92 6.21
C ALA A 214 -3.75 -8.19 6.41
N ILE A 215 -3.36 -9.47 6.47
CA ILE A 215 -1.95 -9.89 6.54
C ILE A 215 -1.14 -9.41 5.32
N LEU A 216 -1.73 -9.42 4.11
CA LEU A 216 -1.07 -8.88 2.91
C LEU A 216 -0.86 -7.36 3.02
N VAL A 217 -1.88 -6.61 3.45
CA VAL A 217 -1.81 -5.14 3.54
C VAL A 217 -0.84 -4.69 4.63
N ASP A 218 -0.81 -5.37 5.79
CA ASP A 218 0.14 -5.11 6.88
C ASP A 218 1.60 -5.27 6.42
N TRP A 219 1.89 -6.32 5.64
CA TRP A 219 3.20 -6.46 4.99
C TRP A 219 3.47 -5.40 3.92
N LEU A 220 2.47 -4.98 3.13
CA LEU A 220 2.68 -3.91 2.15
C LEU A 220 2.99 -2.56 2.82
N VAL A 221 2.59 -2.34 4.08
CA VAL A 221 3.05 -1.20 4.89
C VAL A 221 4.54 -1.35 5.25
N GLU A 222 5.00 -2.55 5.63
CA GLU A 222 6.42 -2.85 5.87
C GLU A 222 7.27 -2.63 4.60
N VAL A 223 6.82 -3.13 3.45
CA VAL A 223 7.45 -2.90 2.13
C VAL A 223 7.49 -1.41 1.78
N GLY A 224 6.43 -0.67 2.12
CA GLY A 224 6.34 0.78 1.92
C GLY A 224 7.39 1.55 2.72
N GLU A 225 7.60 1.23 4.00
CA GLU A 225 8.59 1.91 4.84
C GLU A 225 10.04 1.48 4.52
N GLU A 226 10.29 0.20 4.18
CA GLU A 226 11.62 -0.30 3.79
C GLU A 226 12.15 0.42 2.54
N TYR A 227 11.30 0.52 1.50
CA TYR A 227 11.63 1.24 0.25
C TYR A 227 11.30 2.74 0.30
N LYS A 228 10.80 3.26 1.44
CA LYS A 228 10.45 4.68 1.68
C LYS A 228 9.48 5.27 0.65
N LEU A 229 8.54 4.45 0.19
CA LEU A 229 7.52 4.79 -0.79
C LEU A 229 6.54 5.84 -0.23
N GLN A 230 5.87 6.57 -1.13
CA GLN A 230 4.77 7.46 -0.75
C GLN A 230 3.62 6.69 -0.11
N ASN A 231 2.90 7.35 0.80
CA ASN A 231 1.63 6.82 1.30
C ASN A 231 0.66 6.55 0.12
N GLU A 232 0.63 7.44 -0.87
CA GLU A 232 -0.19 7.32 -2.09
C GLU A 232 0.03 5.99 -2.83
N THR A 233 1.29 5.57 -2.99
CA THR A 233 1.69 4.29 -3.58
C THR A 233 1.05 3.10 -2.87
N LEU A 234 0.95 3.12 -1.55
CA LEU A 234 0.24 2.08 -0.77
C LEU A 234 -1.28 2.11 -1.04
N TYR A 235 -1.91 3.30 -1.04
CA TYR A 235 -3.35 3.43 -1.32
C TYR A 235 -3.71 2.93 -2.73
N LEU A 236 -2.90 3.28 -3.74
CA LEU A 236 -3.04 2.81 -5.12
C LEU A 236 -2.86 1.29 -5.21
N ALA A 237 -1.82 0.72 -4.59
CA ALA A 237 -1.59 -0.73 -4.58
C ALA A 237 -2.79 -1.50 -3.97
N VAL A 238 -3.37 -1.02 -2.87
CA VAL A 238 -4.56 -1.62 -2.26
C VAL A 238 -5.79 -1.49 -3.17
N ASN A 239 -5.99 -0.35 -3.84
CA ASN A 239 -7.05 -0.19 -4.85
C ASN A 239 -6.91 -1.22 -5.99
N TYR A 240 -5.70 -1.42 -6.50
CA TYR A 240 -5.42 -2.39 -7.57
C TYR A 240 -5.69 -3.82 -7.12
N ILE A 241 -5.26 -4.20 -5.91
CA ILE A 241 -5.52 -5.52 -5.31
C ILE A 241 -7.04 -5.76 -5.20
N ASP A 242 -7.78 -4.84 -4.61
CA ASP A 242 -9.21 -5.02 -4.37
C ASP A 242 -10.03 -5.03 -5.66
N ARG A 243 -9.66 -4.25 -6.68
CA ARG A 243 -10.28 -4.32 -8.03
C ARG A 243 -9.91 -5.60 -8.78
N PHE A 244 -8.68 -6.08 -8.65
CA PHE A 244 -8.26 -7.36 -9.24
C PHE A 244 -9.03 -8.53 -8.61
N LEU A 245 -9.07 -8.61 -7.27
CA LEU A 245 -9.82 -9.62 -6.52
C LEU A 245 -11.35 -9.47 -6.64
N SER A 246 -11.84 -8.30 -7.10
CA SER A 246 -13.24 -8.09 -7.50
C SER A 246 -13.60 -8.79 -8.83
N SER A 247 -12.64 -9.26 -9.61
CA SER A 247 -12.86 -9.86 -10.94
C SER A 247 -12.16 -11.21 -11.15
N MET A 248 -11.06 -11.49 -10.43
CA MET A 248 -10.27 -12.71 -10.54
C MET A 248 -10.32 -13.53 -9.25
N SER A 249 -10.62 -14.83 -9.35
CA SER A 249 -10.47 -15.76 -8.23
C SER A 249 -8.98 -16.11 -8.03
N VAL A 250 -8.49 -15.98 -6.80
CA VAL A 250 -7.06 -16.16 -6.47
C VAL A 250 -6.89 -17.22 -5.38
N LEU A 251 -5.91 -18.10 -5.55
CA LEU A 251 -5.48 -19.06 -4.52
C LEU A 251 -4.51 -18.41 -3.54
N ARG A 252 -4.55 -18.80 -2.27
CA ARG A 252 -3.75 -18.23 -1.18
C ARG A 252 -2.25 -18.18 -1.49
N GLY A 253 -1.70 -19.23 -2.11
CA GLY A 253 -0.30 -19.33 -2.57
C GLY A 253 0.07 -18.48 -3.80
N LYS A 254 -0.81 -17.55 -4.21
CA LYS A 254 -0.58 -16.50 -5.20
C LYS A 254 -1.06 -15.11 -4.76
N LEU A 255 -1.61 -14.97 -3.55
CA LEU A 255 -2.11 -13.70 -3.03
C LEU A 255 -0.98 -12.67 -2.84
N GLN A 256 0.16 -13.08 -2.28
CA GLN A 256 1.35 -12.21 -2.16
C GLN A 256 1.90 -11.79 -3.53
N LEU A 257 1.89 -12.66 -4.54
CA LEU A 257 2.31 -12.32 -5.91
C LEU A 257 1.42 -11.25 -6.54
N VAL A 258 0.10 -11.27 -6.28
CA VAL A 258 -0.82 -10.19 -6.69
C VAL A 258 -0.46 -8.88 -5.97
N GLY A 259 -0.22 -8.92 -4.66
CA GLY A 259 0.19 -7.72 -3.89
C GLY A 259 1.53 -7.14 -4.36
N THR A 260 2.52 -7.98 -4.59
CA THR A 260 3.85 -7.60 -5.11
C THR A 260 3.74 -6.92 -6.48
N ALA A 261 2.94 -7.48 -7.39
CA ALA A 261 2.72 -6.89 -8.71
C ALA A 261 1.90 -5.60 -8.67
N ALA A 262 0.94 -5.49 -7.74
CA ALA A 262 0.17 -4.26 -7.52
C ALA A 262 1.04 -3.13 -6.93
N MET A 263 1.93 -3.45 -5.99
CA MET A 263 2.87 -2.48 -5.41
C MET A 263 3.88 -2.00 -6.45
N LEU A 264 4.46 -2.91 -7.25
CA LEU A 264 5.32 -2.57 -8.38
C LEU A 264 4.63 -1.64 -9.39
N LEU A 265 3.34 -1.88 -9.69
CA LEU A 265 2.54 -1.03 -10.57
C LEU A 265 2.23 0.34 -9.95
N ALA A 266 1.97 0.41 -8.64
CA ALA A 266 1.76 1.67 -7.96
C ALA A 266 3.05 2.49 -7.91
N SER A 267 4.19 1.87 -7.57
CA SER A 267 5.48 2.56 -7.58
C SER A 267 5.80 3.11 -8.97
N LYS A 268 5.59 2.33 -10.03
CA LYS A 268 5.79 2.77 -11.43
C LYS A 268 4.85 3.90 -11.89
N PHE A 269 3.77 4.16 -11.16
CA PHE A 269 2.80 5.21 -11.48
C PHE A 269 3.09 6.50 -10.70
N GLU A 270 3.48 6.37 -9.42
CA GLU A 270 3.51 7.48 -8.46
C GLU A 270 4.93 7.92 -8.06
N GLU A 271 5.92 7.03 -8.05
CA GLU A 271 7.27 7.34 -7.58
C GLU A 271 8.14 7.97 -8.67
N ILE A 272 8.94 8.97 -8.30
CA ILE A 272 9.99 9.54 -9.17
C ILE A 272 11.07 8.49 -9.46
N TYR A 273 11.38 7.63 -8.47
CA TYR A 273 12.41 6.59 -8.53
C TYR A 273 11.85 5.26 -8.00
N PRO A 274 11.01 4.54 -8.77
CA PRO A 274 10.42 3.29 -8.33
C PRO A 274 11.48 2.19 -8.12
N PRO A 275 11.35 1.32 -7.09
CA PRO A 275 12.26 0.20 -6.90
C PRO A 275 12.29 -0.76 -8.10
N GLU A 276 13.45 -1.35 -8.37
CA GLU A 276 13.60 -2.29 -9.47
C GLU A 276 12.76 -3.57 -9.28
N VAL A 277 12.44 -4.25 -10.38
CA VAL A 277 11.77 -5.56 -10.33
C VAL A 277 12.63 -6.64 -9.64
N ALA A 278 13.93 -6.38 -9.43
CA ALA A 278 14.78 -7.23 -8.58
C ALA A 278 14.46 -7.07 -7.09
N GLU A 279 14.23 -5.84 -6.62
CA GLU A 279 13.83 -5.54 -5.24
C GLU A 279 12.49 -6.20 -4.88
N PHE A 280 11.50 -6.09 -5.77
CA PHE A 280 10.21 -6.75 -5.62
C PHE A 280 10.27 -8.29 -5.70
N VAL A 281 11.39 -8.89 -6.12
CA VAL A 281 11.65 -10.33 -5.98
C VAL A 281 12.31 -10.61 -4.64
N TYR A 282 13.38 -9.88 -4.31
CA TYR A 282 14.14 -10.00 -3.06
C TYR A 282 13.27 -9.88 -1.80
N ILE A 283 12.41 -8.85 -1.75
CA ILE A 283 11.50 -8.61 -0.61
C ILE A 283 10.44 -9.72 -0.43
N THR A 284 10.31 -10.64 -1.39
CA THR A 284 9.45 -11.84 -1.29
C THR A 284 10.20 -13.10 -0.84
N ASP A 285 11.45 -12.99 -0.36
CA ASP A 285 12.29 -14.12 0.07
C ASP A 285 12.48 -15.15 -1.07
N ASP A 286 12.68 -14.62 -2.29
CA ASP A 286 12.74 -15.34 -3.58
C ASP A 286 11.55 -16.29 -3.88
N THR A 287 10.43 -16.14 -3.17
CA THR A 287 9.21 -16.96 -3.34
C THR A 287 8.64 -16.89 -4.77
N TYR A 288 8.91 -15.81 -5.50
CA TYR A 288 8.49 -15.64 -6.89
C TYR A 288 9.63 -15.14 -7.78
N THR A 289 9.86 -15.82 -8.89
CA THR A 289 10.83 -15.39 -9.90
C THR A 289 10.43 -14.07 -10.58
N LYS A 290 11.41 -13.30 -11.06
CA LYS A 290 11.20 -12.09 -11.90
C LYS A 290 10.22 -12.34 -13.08
N LYS A 291 10.25 -13.55 -13.67
CA LYS A 291 9.33 -13.98 -14.75
C LYS A 291 7.88 -14.13 -14.28
N GLN A 292 7.65 -14.53 -13.02
CA GLN A 292 6.31 -14.60 -12.42
C GLN A 292 5.79 -13.22 -12.01
N VAL A 293 6.64 -12.35 -11.44
CA VAL A 293 6.27 -10.97 -11.11
C VAL A 293 5.84 -10.20 -12.36
N LEU A 294 6.64 -10.22 -13.43
CA LEU A 294 6.30 -9.56 -14.70
C LEU A 294 5.06 -10.16 -15.40
N ARG A 295 4.85 -11.49 -15.31
CA ARG A 295 3.61 -12.14 -15.81
C ARG A 295 2.38 -11.71 -15.00
N MET A 296 2.51 -11.49 -13.69
CA MET A 296 1.41 -10.99 -12.85
C MET A 296 1.14 -9.50 -13.09
N GLU A 297 2.17 -8.66 -13.21
CA GLU A 297 2.06 -7.24 -13.59
C GLU A 297 1.23 -7.08 -14.87
N HIS A 298 1.58 -7.80 -15.93
CA HIS A 298 0.84 -7.78 -17.19
C HIS A 298 -0.62 -8.26 -17.02
N LEU A 299 -0.88 -9.23 -16.16
CA LEU A 299 -2.23 -9.73 -15.87
C LEU A 299 -3.06 -8.70 -15.08
N VAL A 300 -2.46 -8.01 -14.10
CA VAL A 300 -3.12 -6.94 -13.33
C VAL A 300 -3.48 -5.79 -14.25
N LEU A 301 -2.54 -5.28 -15.05
CA LEU A 301 -2.79 -4.24 -16.07
C LEU A 301 -3.96 -4.61 -16.99
N LYS A 302 -3.98 -5.86 -17.49
CA LYS A 302 -5.03 -6.36 -18.39
C LYS A 302 -6.40 -6.49 -17.71
N VAL A 303 -6.45 -6.88 -16.43
CA VAL A 303 -7.70 -7.01 -15.65
C VAL A 303 -8.24 -5.64 -15.20
N LEU A 304 -7.36 -4.67 -14.97
CA LEU A 304 -7.70 -3.29 -14.64
C LEU A 304 -7.86 -2.39 -15.88
N SER A 305 -7.77 -2.93 -17.09
CA SER A 305 -7.86 -2.18 -18.37
C SER A 305 -6.90 -0.99 -18.50
N PHE A 306 -5.76 -1.01 -17.78
CA PHE A 306 -4.85 0.14 -17.60
C PHE A 306 -5.45 1.36 -16.87
N ASP A 307 -6.64 1.26 -16.28
CA ASP A 307 -7.28 2.32 -15.48
C ASP A 307 -6.59 2.46 -14.09
N LEU A 308 -5.35 2.96 -14.07
CA LEU A 308 -4.53 3.05 -12.85
C LEU A 308 -4.79 4.32 -12.01
N ALA A 309 -5.21 5.42 -12.63
CA ALA A 309 -5.48 6.70 -11.95
C ALA A 309 -6.78 6.64 -11.10
N ALA A 310 -6.72 5.93 -9.97
CA ALA A 310 -7.83 5.73 -9.05
C ALA A 310 -7.73 6.70 -7.85
N PRO A 311 -8.78 7.47 -7.53
CA PRO A 311 -8.76 8.38 -6.39
C PRO A 311 -8.60 7.65 -5.05
N THR A 312 -7.83 8.25 -4.14
CA THR A 312 -7.47 7.65 -2.85
C THR A 312 -7.94 8.49 -1.66
N ILE A 313 -7.91 7.88 -0.48
CA ILE A 313 -8.22 8.54 0.80
C ILE A 313 -7.19 9.66 1.07
N ASN A 314 -5.93 9.46 0.68
CA ASN A 314 -4.84 10.41 0.86
C ASN A 314 -4.98 11.66 -0.04
N GLN A 315 -5.45 11.51 -1.29
CA GLN A 315 -5.81 12.64 -2.16
C GLN A 315 -6.93 13.49 -1.55
N PHE A 316 -8.00 12.87 -1.04
CA PHE A 316 -9.08 13.64 -0.40
C PHE A 316 -8.66 14.27 0.94
N LEU A 317 -7.86 13.56 1.76
CA LEU A 317 -7.30 14.14 3.00
C LEU A 317 -6.44 15.37 2.72
N THR A 318 -5.53 15.30 1.74
CA THR A 318 -4.67 16.44 1.39
C THR A 318 -5.48 17.63 0.88
N GLN A 319 -6.54 17.43 0.09
CA GLN A 319 -7.48 18.50 -0.29
C GLN A 319 -8.20 19.12 0.91
N TYR A 320 -8.63 18.30 1.88
CA TYR A 320 -9.28 18.81 3.10
C TYR A 320 -8.31 19.62 3.98
N PHE A 321 -7.04 19.23 4.10
CA PHE A 321 -6.02 20.01 4.82
C PHE A 321 -5.66 21.33 4.09
N CYS A 322 -5.61 21.32 2.76
CA CYS A 322 -5.33 22.53 1.97
C CYS A 322 -6.48 23.56 2.07
N HIS A 323 -7.73 23.09 2.11
CA HIS A 323 -8.91 23.96 2.22
C HIS A 323 -9.21 24.40 3.66
N GLN A 324 -8.96 23.54 4.66
CA GLN A 324 -9.08 23.87 6.07
C GLN A 324 -7.77 23.54 6.81
N ALA A 325 -6.98 24.57 7.08
CA ALA A 325 -5.71 24.44 7.79
C ALA A 325 -5.91 23.82 9.20
N VAL A 326 -5.08 22.83 9.51
CA VAL A 326 -5.06 22.08 10.78
C VAL A 326 -3.62 21.95 11.30
N THR A 327 -3.42 21.40 12.50
CA THR A 327 -2.07 21.13 13.02
C THR A 327 -1.47 19.88 12.34
N LYS A 328 -0.13 19.80 12.24
CA LYS A 328 0.56 18.60 11.73
C LYS A 328 0.26 17.31 12.51
N GLN A 329 -0.17 17.44 13.76
CA GLN A 329 -0.65 16.32 14.58
C GLN A 329 -2.03 15.81 14.09
N VAL A 330 -2.95 16.70 13.69
CA VAL A 330 -4.22 16.31 13.06
C VAL A 330 -3.98 15.68 11.69
N GLU A 331 -3.10 16.27 10.86
CA GLU A 331 -2.75 15.68 9.55
C GLU A 331 -2.23 14.24 9.71
N SER A 332 -1.24 14.06 10.60
CA SER A 332 -0.61 12.76 10.83
C SER A 332 -1.59 11.75 11.42
N LEU A 333 -2.45 12.16 12.36
CA LEU A 333 -3.47 11.28 12.95
C LEU A 333 -4.57 10.91 11.95
N ALA A 334 -4.96 11.81 11.05
CA ALA A 334 -5.92 11.52 9.99
C ALA A 334 -5.32 10.56 8.94
N MET A 335 -4.05 10.71 8.56
CA MET A 335 -3.36 9.77 7.67
C MET A 335 -3.23 8.37 8.31
N TYR A 336 -2.91 8.29 9.60
CA TYR A 336 -2.90 7.05 10.39
C TYR A 336 -4.25 6.34 10.37
N LEU A 337 -5.34 7.06 10.62
CA LEU A 337 -6.71 6.53 10.58
C LEU A 337 -7.08 6.06 9.16
N GLY A 338 -6.68 6.81 8.13
CA GLY A 338 -6.83 6.40 6.73
C GLY A 338 -6.12 5.08 6.43
N GLU A 339 -4.88 4.89 6.89
CA GLU A 339 -4.12 3.66 6.66
C GLU A 339 -4.65 2.47 7.46
N LEU A 340 -5.16 2.68 8.69
CA LEU A 340 -5.89 1.62 9.41
C LEU A 340 -7.09 1.11 8.60
N SER A 341 -7.80 1.99 7.88
CA SER A 341 -8.94 1.59 7.05
C SER A 341 -8.58 0.72 5.84
N LEU A 342 -7.30 0.68 5.45
CA LEU A 342 -6.82 -0.19 4.36
C LEU A 342 -6.71 -1.65 4.78
N VAL A 343 -6.42 -1.92 6.06
CA VAL A 343 -6.16 -3.29 6.58
C VAL A 343 -7.45 -4.12 6.55
N ASP A 344 -8.55 -3.57 7.05
CA ASP A 344 -9.85 -4.23 7.16
C ASP A 344 -10.76 -3.95 5.95
N SER A 345 -10.95 -4.96 5.07
CA SER A 345 -11.87 -4.82 3.93
C SER A 345 -13.36 -4.72 4.32
N ASP A 346 -13.72 -5.16 5.51
CA ASP A 346 -15.09 -5.15 6.05
C ASP A 346 -14.97 -4.58 7.48
N PRO A 347 -15.49 -3.37 7.76
CA PRO A 347 -16.54 -2.66 7.00
C PRO A 347 -16.07 -1.82 5.81
N PHE A 348 -14.78 -1.47 5.68
CA PHE A 348 -14.42 -0.22 5.01
C PHE A 348 -14.65 -0.15 3.48
N LEU A 349 -14.69 -1.27 2.74
CA LEU A 349 -15.06 -1.27 1.32
C LEU A 349 -16.51 -0.78 1.05
N LYS A 350 -17.36 -0.66 2.08
CA LYS A 350 -18.72 -0.11 1.96
C LYS A 350 -18.75 1.42 1.88
N TYR A 351 -17.65 2.11 2.17
CA TYR A 351 -17.51 3.57 2.00
C TYR A 351 -16.79 3.94 0.70
N LEU A 352 -16.85 5.22 0.33
CA LEU A 352 -16.02 5.83 -0.70
C LEU A 352 -14.74 6.44 -0.10
N PRO A 353 -13.64 6.55 -0.87
CA PRO A 353 -12.40 7.23 -0.45
C PRO A 353 -12.64 8.63 0.16
N SER A 354 -13.49 9.45 -0.45
CA SER A 354 -13.83 10.80 0.05
C SER A 354 -14.55 10.78 1.41
N GLN A 355 -15.47 9.83 1.61
CA GLN A 355 -16.16 9.63 2.89
C GLN A 355 -15.21 9.16 3.99
N MET A 356 -14.30 8.24 3.65
CA MET A 356 -13.31 7.72 4.60
C MET A 356 -12.30 8.81 4.99
N ALA A 357 -11.85 9.63 4.02
CA ALA A 357 -11.01 10.80 4.29
C ALA A 357 -11.72 11.80 5.20
N ALA A 358 -13.01 12.09 4.96
CA ALA A 358 -13.78 13.01 5.78
C ALA A 358 -13.98 12.47 7.20
N ALA A 359 -14.29 11.17 7.36
CA ALA A 359 -14.39 10.52 8.66
C ALA A 359 -13.06 10.51 9.43
N ALA A 360 -11.94 10.24 8.75
CA ALA A 360 -10.59 10.28 9.33
C ALA A 360 -10.19 11.71 9.75
N TYR A 361 -10.49 12.72 8.94
CA TYR A 361 -10.32 14.13 9.28
C TYR A 361 -11.13 14.50 10.53
N VAL A 362 -12.44 14.17 10.56
CA VAL A 362 -13.32 14.51 11.70
C VAL A 362 -12.84 13.85 12.98
N LEU A 363 -12.52 12.55 12.93
CA LEU A 363 -12.06 11.80 14.11
C LEU A 363 -10.70 12.30 14.61
N ALA A 364 -9.75 12.61 13.73
CA ALA A 364 -8.46 13.18 14.12
C ALA A 364 -8.61 14.59 14.72
N ASN A 365 -9.40 15.45 14.08
CA ASN A 365 -9.63 16.83 14.52
C ASN A 365 -10.36 16.86 15.88
N ASN A 366 -11.37 16.01 16.07
CA ASN A 366 -12.08 15.88 17.34
C ASN A 366 -11.16 15.34 18.46
N THR A 367 -10.28 14.39 18.14
CA THR A 367 -9.33 13.81 19.10
C THR A 367 -8.26 14.81 19.57
N VAL A 368 -7.77 15.68 18.68
CA VAL A 368 -6.67 16.64 19.01
C VAL A 368 -7.17 18.02 19.45
N THR A 369 -8.26 18.52 18.87
CA THR A 369 -8.74 19.90 19.11
C THR A 369 -10.15 19.97 19.73
N GLY A 370 -10.88 18.85 19.78
CA GLY A 370 -12.30 18.84 20.17
C GLY A 370 -13.26 19.40 19.11
N SER A 371 -12.78 19.76 17.92
CA SER A 371 -13.60 20.40 16.88
C SER A 371 -14.41 19.38 16.05
N SER A 372 -15.57 19.81 15.57
CA SER A 372 -16.45 19.05 14.65
C SER A 372 -16.06 19.26 13.17
N TRP A 373 -16.86 18.70 12.24
CA TRP A 373 -16.73 18.91 10.79
C TRP A 373 -17.02 20.39 10.42
N PRO A 374 -16.10 21.10 9.74
CA PRO A 374 -16.23 22.53 9.49
C PRO A 374 -17.12 22.83 8.27
N LYS A 375 -17.85 23.96 8.32
CA LYS A 375 -18.81 24.36 7.26
C LYS A 375 -18.18 24.52 5.88
N SER A 376 -16.94 24.99 5.81
CA SER A 376 -16.12 25.07 4.59
C SER A 376 -16.01 23.71 3.88
N LEU A 377 -15.74 22.63 4.63
CA LEU A 377 -15.67 21.28 4.06
C LEU A 377 -17.06 20.68 3.79
N VAL A 378 -18.13 21.10 4.49
CA VAL A 378 -19.51 20.78 4.08
C VAL A 378 -19.83 21.40 2.72
N GLU A 379 -19.51 22.68 2.52
CA GLU A 379 -19.74 23.43 1.28
C GLU A 379 -18.92 22.86 0.10
N MET A 380 -17.67 22.44 0.33
CA MET A 380 -16.84 21.80 -0.70
C MET A 380 -17.23 20.35 -1.02
N SER A 381 -17.46 19.51 0.00
CA SER A 381 -17.66 18.07 -0.19
C SER A 381 -19.11 17.66 -0.42
N GLY A 382 -20.07 18.48 0.01
CA GLY A 382 -21.50 18.14 0.09
C GLY A 382 -21.87 17.15 1.20
N TYR A 383 -20.91 16.69 2.04
CA TYR A 383 -21.19 15.79 3.15
C TYR A 383 -21.54 16.56 4.42
N THR A 384 -22.69 16.24 5.01
CA THR A 384 -23.02 16.64 6.38
C THR A 384 -22.31 15.74 7.40
N LEU A 385 -22.33 16.14 8.67
CA LEU A 385 -21.84 15.27 9.75
C LEU A 385 -22.67 13.97 9.85
N GLU A 386 -23.99 14.04 9.61
CA GLU A 386 -24.91 12.90 9.67
C GLU A 386 -24.58 11.84 8.60
N ASP A 387 -24.23 12.27 7.37
CA ASP A 387 -23.79 11.37 6.29
C ASP A 387 -22.52 10.59 6.65
N LEU A 388 -21.64 11.21 7.46
CA LEU A 388 -20.34 10.66 7.85
C LEU A 388 -20.42 9.81 9.12
N MET A 389 -21.42 10.01 9.98
CA MET A 389 -21.54 9.32 11.28
C MET A 389 -21.32 7.80 11.22
N PRO A 390 -21.92 7.03 10.28
CA PRO A 390 -21.69 5.58 10.21
C PRO A 390 -20.21 5.23 9.93
N CYS A 391 -19.54 6.04 9.10
CA CYS A 391 -18.12 5.86 8.77
C CYS A 391 -17.22 6.23 9.95
N ILE A 392 -17.58 7.29 10.68
CA ILE A 392 -16.85 7.72 11.89
C ILE A 392 -17.00 6.68 13.01
N GLU A 393 -18.18 6.09 13.22
CA GLU A 393 -18.39 5.07 14.25
C GLU A 393 -17.58 3.79 13.99
N ASP A 394 -17.53 3.32 12.75
CA ASP A 394 -16.73 2.14 12.40
C ASP A 394 -15.22 2.42 12.45
N LEU A 395 -14.79 3.60 11.98
CA LEU A 395 -13.38 4.01 12.07
C LEU A 395 -12.93 4.24 13.51
N HIS A 396 -13.80 4.80 14.36
CA HIS A 396 -13.59 4.94 15.81
C HIS A 396 -13.46 3.58 16.49
N ARG A 397 -14.30 2.60 16.13
CA ARG A 397 -14.21 1.22 16.63
C ARG A 397 -12.86 0.59 16.30
N THR A 398 -12.38 0.75 15.06
CA THR A 398 -11.04 0.28 14.66
C THR A 398 -9.93 1.04 15.37
N TYR A 399 -10.02 2.36 15.55
CA TYR A 399 -9.02 3.14 16.32
C TYR A 399 -8.96 2.69 17.79
N VAL A 400 -10.10 2.46 18.45
CA VAL A 400 -10.16 1.93 19.83
C VAL A 400 -9.58 0.52 19.92
N GLY A 401 -9.87 -0.36 18.96
CA GLY A 401 -9.35 -1.73 18.91
C GLY A 401 -7.91 -1.87 18.36
N ALA A 402 -7.32 -0.80 17.83
CA ALA A 402 -6.07 -0.85 17.07
C ALA A 402 -4.90 -1.45 17.87
N ALA A 403 -4.86 -1.21 19.19
CA ALA A 403 -3.82 -1.73 20.07
C ALA A 403 -3.93 -3.24 20.37
N GLN A 404 -5.05 -3.87 20.04
CA GLN A 404 -5.30 -5.31 20.17
C GLN A 404 -5.46 -6.02 18.82
N HIS A 405 -5.31 -5.29 17.72
CA HIS A 405 -5.47 -5.82 16.37
C HIS A 405 -4.32 -6.77 15.98
N ALA A 406 -4.61 -7.80 15.17
CA ALA A 406 -3.61 -8.82 14.82
C ALA A 406 -2.51 -8.30 13.87
N GLN A 407 -2.85 -7.28 13.08
CA GLN A 407 -1.95 -6.54 12.19
C GLN A 407 -1.54 -5.24 12.90
N GLN A 408 -0.25 -4.89 12.87
CA GLN A 408 0.33 -3.81 13.69
C GLN A 408 1.30 -2.88 12.94
N SER A 409 1.69 -3.17 11.70
CA SER A 409 2.75 -2.44 11.00
C SER A 409 2.37 -0.98 10.72
N VAL A 410 1.08 -0.68 10.49
CA VAL A 410 0.54 0.70 10.46
C VAL A 410 0.77 1.42 11.79
N ARG A 411 0.64 0.73 12.93
CA ARG A 411 0.85 1.35 14.25
C ARG A 411 2.33 1.63 14.50
N GLU A 412 3.21 0.68 14.21
CA GLU A 412 4.64 0.87 14.38
C GLU A 412 5.19 1.99 13.47
N LYS A 413 4.74 2.05 12.21
CA LYS A 413 5.00 3.19 11.29
C LYS A 413 4.65 4.54 11.93
N TYR A 414 3.42 4.69 12.42
CA TYR A 414 2.93 5.93 13.04
C TYR A 414 3.35 6.10 14.52
N LYS A 415 4.30 5.32 15.03
CA LYS A 415 5.12 5.70 16.22
C LYS A 415 6.38 6.47 15.82
N GLY A 416 6.76 6.48 14.54
CA GLY A 416 7.91 7.25 14.08
C GLY A 416 7.74 8.75 14.37
N SER A 417 8.82 9.42 14.78
CA SER A 417 8.83 10.87 15.04
C SER A 417 8.46 11.71 13.81
N LYS A 418 8.71 11.18 12.59
CA LYS A 418 8.19 11.68 11.30
C LYS A 418 6.69 11.96 11.33
N TYR A 419 5.93 11.15 12.06
CA TYR A 419 4.47 11.23 12.18
C TYR A 419 4.01 11.70 13.57
N LEU A 420 4.88 12.37 14.35
CA LEU A 420 4.58 12.95 15.66
C LEU A 420 4.00 11.94 16.68
N GLU A 421 4.39 10.67 16.58
CA GLU A 421 4.01 9.56 17.47
C GLU A 421 2.47 9.35 17.61
N VAL A 422 1.67 9.80 16.63
CA VAL A 422 0.19 9.87 16.73
C VAL A 422 -0.51 8.55 17.04
N SER A 423 0.08 7.40 16.70
CA SER A 423 -0.46 6.06 17.05
C SER A 423 -0.45 5.74 18.56
N SER A 424 0.25 6.57 19.35
CA SER A 424 0.29 6.55 20.81
C SER A 424 -0.75 7.47 21.46
N ILE A 425 -1.47 8.30 20.67
CA ILE A 425 -2.56 9.14 21.18
C ILE A 425 -3.74 8.25 21.56
N SER A 426 -4.22 8.37 22.80
CA SER A 426 -5.37 7.63 23.30
C SER A 426 -6.66 8.01 22.55
N PRO A 427 -7.40 7.04 21.98
CA PRO A 427 -8.66 7.31 21.30
C PRO A 427 -9.73 7.84 22.28
N PRO A 428 -10.61 8.76 21.86
CA PRO A 428 -11.62 9.34 22.74
C PRO A 428 -12.66 8.29 23.14
N THR A 429 -12.98 8.17 24.43
CA THR A 429 -13.92 7.13 24.94
C THR A 429 -15.37 7.34 24.48
N LYS A 430 -15.72 8.57 24.06
CA LYS A 430 -16.97 8.94 23.41
C LYS A 430 -16.68 9.94 22.30
N LEU A 431 -17.37 9.80 21.17
CA LEU A 431 -17.38 10.80 20.12
C LEU A 431 -18.17 12.02 20.62
N MET A 432 -17.50 13.14 20.83
CA MET A 432 -18.11 14.40 21.26
C MET A 432 -18.34 15.28 20.01
N LEU A 433 -19.26 14.82 19.17
CA LEU A 433 -19.59 15.41 17.88
C LEU A 433 -20.91 16.19 18.00
N ASN A 434 -20.78 17.47 18.38
CA ASN A 434 -21.86 18.46 18.48
C ASN A 434 -21.83 19.44 17.30
#